data_AF-A0A357BUH0-F1
#
_entry.id   AF-A0A357BUH0-F1
#
_cell.length_a   1.000
_cell.length_b   1.000
_cell.length_c   1.000
_cell.angle_alpha   90.00
_cell.angle_beta   90.00
_cell.angle_gamma   90.00
#
_symmetry.space_group_name_H-M   'P 1'
#
loop_
_entity.id
_entity.type
_entity.pdbx_description
1 polymer ?
#
loop_
_entity_poly.entity_id
_entity_poly.type
_entity_poly.pdbx_seq_one_letter_code
_entity_poly.pdbx_strand_id
1 'polypeptide(L)'
;MRNKDISRTIESFFVKNRERFIYIHMFMLIVFLALILIPAFLPLPSEDAAIFNNFTLAARFILWGIWFPLALLSVVFFGRLWCGLLCPQGALSEYAGRRGFNKPIPRWMRWEGMPIISFIAVTILGQLVGVRDYPLAALEVLGGTMVLATLVGFLYANGRRPWCRYLCPIGPLLGIFSRLGAVSFEKNGGDGRGCVCPTFINTANKVSSSNCIECFRCVSADSNASLHLKIRHPGLEIEEIKKREPNLWETLFLFLATGLALGAFHWQVNTVFIKYKQAIGGFLLNIGLGDFIGKSGPWWIMANYPSAGDVFNRLDFISITTFMLASMAGIAIILFMLTAISAVLLRETEAIVTTIIRLGYLYAPVALVSLVLGLGLILFQSLGDLGLSKRAVQILQGGLFAEGGIWSIYLAVKLQQKWSLAIIPGVIGIGFVALAWHRVIF
;
A
#
# COMPACT_ATOMS: atom_id res chain seq x y z
N MET A 1 -12.70 -22.03 23.68
CA MET A 1 -12.43 -23.35 23.05
C MET A 1 -12.62 -23.27 21.53
N ARG A 2 -13.77 -22.81 21.02
CA ARG A 2 -14.08 -22.66 19.58
C ARG A 2 -12.98 -22.04 18.68
N ASN A 3 -12.32 -20.95 19.09
CA ASN A 3 -11.27 -20.33 18.26
C ASN A 3 -9.97 -21.16 18.18
N LYS A 4 -9.63 -21.95 19.21
CA LYS A 4 -8.42 -22.79 19.19
C LYS A 4 -8.57 -23.95 18.19
N ASP A 5 -9.78 -24.49 18.06
CA ASP A 5 -10.08 -25.59 17.14
C ASP A 5 -10.07 -25.10 15.68
N ILE A 6 -10.62 -23.92 15.41
CA ILE A 6 -10.57 -23.27 14.09
C ILE A 6 -9.12 -22.97 13.69
N SER A 7 -8.33 -22.33 14.58
CA SER A 7 -6.92 -22.04 14.29
C SER A 7 -6.14 -23.30 13.94
N ARG A 8 -6.27 -24.38 14.71
CA ARG A 8 -5.58 -25.66 14.45
C ARG A 8 -5.99 -26.29 13.12
N THR A 9 -7.27 -26.22 12.77
CA THR A 9 -7.79 -26.74 11.50
C THR A 9 -7.17 -25.98 10.32
N ILE A 10 -7.10 -24.65 10.42
CA ILE A 10 -6.46 -23.79 9.41
C ILE A 10 -4.97 -24.11 9.32
N GLU A 11 -4.26 -24.16 10.45
CA GLU A 11 -2.83 -24.52 10.49
C GLU A 11 -2.56 -25.86 9.81
N SER A 12 -3.35 -26.89 10.15
CA SER A 12 -3.22 -28.24 9.56
C SER A 12 -3.42 -28.22 8.05
N PHE A 13 -4.44 -27.50 7.56
CA PHE A 13 -4.67 -27.32 6.13
C PHE A 13 -3.47 -26.68 5.42
N PHE A 14 -2.95 -25.56 5.97
CA PHE A 14 -1.83 -24.85 5.35
C PHE A 14 -0.51 -25.63 5.40
N VAL A 15 -0.28 -26.41 6.46
CA VAL A 15 0.90 -27.27 6.59
C VAL A 15 0.80 -28.46 5.61
N LYS A 16 -0.35 -29.14 5.56
CA LYS A 16 -0.57 -30.30 4.68
C LYS A 16 -0.49 -29.94 3.19
N ASN A 17 -0.95 -28.75 2.81
CA ASN A 17 -1.00 -28.30 1.43
C ASN A 17 0.20 -27.42 1.02
N ARG A 18 1.22 -27.27 1.86
CA ARG A 18 2.34 -26.33 1.66
C ARG A 18 3.04 -26.48 0.31
N GLU A 19 3.28 -27.71 -0.13
CA GLU A 19 3.95 -27.99 -1.41
C GLU A 19 3.08 -27.65 -2.62
N ARG A 20 1.74 -27.74 -2.46
CA ARG A 20 0.79 -27.43 -3.53
C ARG A 20 0.60 -25.93 -3.76
N PHE A 21 1.10 -25.07 -2.87
CA PHE A 21 1.01 -23.61 -3.07
C PHE A 21 1.81 -23.11 -4.26
N ILE A 22 2.75 -23.90 -4.78
CA ILE A 22 3.42 -23.58 -6.05
C ILE A 22 2.43 -23.46 -7.21
N TYR A 23 1.35 -24.25 -7.22
CA TYR A 23 0.33 -24.16 -8.27
C TYR A 23 -0.46 -22.85 -8.19
N ILE A 24 -0.74 -22.36 -6.97
CA ILE A 24 -1.38 -21.07 -6.76
C ILE A 24 -0.46 -19.94 -7.22
N HIS A 25 0.84 -20.01 -6.87
CA HIS A 25 1.82 -19.02 -7.33
C HIS A 25 1.92 -18.98 -8.86
N MET A 26 1.99 -20.15 -9.51
CA MET A 26 2.06 -20.24 -10.97
C MET A 26 0.77 -19.74 -11.64
N PHE A 27 -0.39 -20.12 -11.11
CA PHE A 27 -1.67 -19.63 -11.61
C PHE A 27 -1.77 -18.11 -11.52
N MET A 28 -1.49 -17.54 -10.34
CA MET A 28 -1.52 -16.09 -10.13
C MET A 28 -0.51 -15.36 -11.01
N LEU A 29 0.68 -15.95 -11.24
CA LEU A 29 1.66 -15.41 -12.16
C LEU A 29 1.16 -15.39 -13.60
N ILE A 30 0.63 -16.51 -14.10
CA ILE A 30 0.11 -16.60 -15.49
C ILE A 30 -1.04 -15.62 -15.69
N VAL A 31 -1.99 -15.56 -14.76
CA VAL A 31 -3.11 -14.61 -14.80
C VAL A 31 -2.59 -13.18 -14.79
N PHE A 32 -1.68 -12.84 -13.89
CA PHE A 32 -1.14 -11.49 -13.81
C PHE A 32 -0.38 -11.08 -15.08
N LEU A 33 0.43 -12.00 -15.63
CA LEU A 33 1.14 -11.79 -16.90
C LEU A 33 0.15 -11.58 -18.06
N ALA A 34 -0.90 -12.38 -18.14
CA ALA A 34 -1.93 -12.22 -19.16
C ALA A 34 -2.63 -10.86 -19.06
N LEU A 35 -2.94 -10.41 -17.84
CA LEU A 35 -3.60 -9.12 -17.57
C LEU A 35 -2.73 -7.90 -17.94
N ILE A 36 -1.40 -7.99 -17.88
CA ILE A 36 -0.51 -6.86 -18.20
C ILE A 36 0.08 -6.94 -19.62
N LEU A 37 0.36 -8.13 -20.14
CA LEU A 37 1.00 -8.29 -21.45
C LEU A 37 0.00 -8.20 -22.58
N ILE A 38 -1.10 -8.96 -22.52
CA ILE A 38 -2.05 -9.07 -23.65
C ILE A 38 -2.63 -7.69 -24.01
N PRO A 39 -3.13 -6.87 -23.07
CA PRO A 39 -3.70 -5.56 -23.41
C PRO A 39 -2.69 -4.58 -24.01
N ALA A 40 -1.39 -4.76 -23.76
CA ALA A 40 -0.34 -3.91 -24.33
C ALA A 40 -0.11 -4.15 -25.84
N PHE A 41 -0.53 -5.30 -26.36
CA PHE A 41 -0.45 -5.65 -27.78
C PHE A 41 -1.78 -5.50 -28.52
N LEU A 42 -2.85 -5.15 -27.82
CA LEU A 42 -4.17 -4.91 -28.40
C LEU A 42 -4.34 -3.44 -28.77
N PRO A 43 -5.15 -3.12 -29.79
CA PRO A 43 -5.52 -1.74 -30.08
C PRO A 43 -6.29 -1.13 -28.90
N LEU A 44 -6.25 0.20 -28.81
CA LEU A 44 -7.04 0.93 -27.82
C LEU A 44 -8.54 0.65 -28.02
N PRO A 45 -9.33 0.55 -26.94
CA PRO A 45 -10.76 0.29 -27.03
C PRO A 45 -11.48 1.42 -27.80
N SER A 46 -12.47 1.05 -28.62
CA SER A 46 -13.39 1.99 -29.24
C SER A 46 -14.37 2.59 -28.22
N GLU A 47 -15.03 3.69 -28.57
CA GLU A 47 -15.94 4.41 -27.65
C GLU A 47 -17.16 3.58 -27.21
N ASP A 48 -17.57 2.59 -28.00
CA ASP A 48 -18.68 1.66 -27.73
C ASP A 48 -18.25 0.39 -26.96
N ALA A 49 -16.96 0.27 -26.64
CA ALA A 49 -16.43 -0.87 -25.91
C ALA A 49 -16.91 -0.87 -24.44
N ALA A 50 -17.29 -2.05 -23.96
CA ALA A 50 -17.72 -2.34 -22.61
C ALA A 50 -16.81 -3.39 -21.95
N ILE A 51 -16.89 -3.47 -20.62
CA ILE A 51 -16.06 -4.39 -19.81
C ILE A 51 -16.24 -5.86 -20.26
N PHE A 52 -17.43 -6.25 -20.70
CA PHE A 52 -17.73 -7.63 -21.09
C PHE A 52 -17.36 -7.97 -22.55
N ASN A 53 -17.16 -6.98 -23.42
CA ASN A 53 -16.87 -7.19 -24.84
C ASN A 53 -15.42 -6.85 -25.23
N ASN A 54 -14.64 -6.22 -24.34
CA ASN A 54 -13.28 -5.80 -24.60
C ASN A 54 -12.31 -6.25 -23.50
N PHE A 55 -11.32 -7.06 -23.89
CA PHE A 55 -10.35 -7.62 -22.94
C PHE A 55 -9.48 -6.55 -22.25
N THR A 56 -9.14 -5.46 -22.91
CA THR A 56 -8.35 -4.36 -22.32
C THR A 56 -9.12 -3.67 -21.18
N LEU A 57 -10.41 -3.41 -21.39
CA LEU A 57 -11.28 -2.85 -20.35
C LEU A 57 -11.52 -3.86 -19.21
N ALA A 58 -11.71 -5.14 -19.54
CA ALA A 58 -11.81 -6.21 -18.55
C ALA A 58 -10.54 -6.29 -17.68
N ALA A 59 -9.36 -6.25 -18.31
CA ALA A 59 -8.09 -6.30 -17.60
C ALA A 59 -7.87 -5.08 -16.69
N ARG A 60 -8.23 -3.88 -17.17
CA ARG A 60 -8.22 -2.64 -16.38
C ARG A 60 -9.11 -2.77 -15.14
N PHE A 61 -10.33 -3.28 -15.31
CA PHE A 61 -11.27 -3.51 -14.22
C PHE A 61 -10.77 -4.58 -13.24
N ILE A 62 -10.25 -5.71 -13.72
CA ILE A 62 -9.71 -6.78 -12.87
C ILE A 62 -8.51 -6.27 -12.07
N LEU A 63 -7.58 -5.54 -12.67
CA LEU A 63 -6.40 -5.03 -11.97
C LEU A 63 -6.77 -3.93 -10.96
N TRP A 64 -7.41 -2.86 -11.41
CA TRP A 64 -7.61 -1.66 -10.61
C TRP A 64 -8.91 -1.65 -9.81
N GLY A 65 -9.94 -2.34 -10.28
CA GLY A 65 -11.22 -2.48 -9.60
C GLY A 65 -11.25 -3.65 -8.60
N ILE A 66 -10.61 -4.78 -8.93
CA ILE A 66 -10.66 -5.98 -8.06
C ILE A 66 -9.31 -6.24 -7.37
N TRP A 67 -8.23 -6.42 -8.11
CA TRP A 67 -6.96 -6.95 -7.60
C TRP A 67 -6.33 -6.08 -6.52
N PHE A 68 -6.14 -4.77 -6.77
CA PHE A 68 -5.55 -3.87 -5.77
C PHE A 68 -6.48 -3.59 -4.56
N PRO A 69 -7.78 -3.27 -4.74
CA PRO A 69 -8.70 -3.10 -3.62
C PRO A 69 -8.82 -4.37 -2.76
N LEU A 70 -8.91 -5.55 -3.40
CA LEU A 70 -8.96 -6.83 -2.68
C LEU A 70 -7.65 -7.10 -1.95
N ALA A 71 -6.49 -6.83 -2.56
CA ALA A 71 -5.21 -6.98 -1.89
C ALA A 71 -5.13 -6.12 -0.63
N LEU A 72 -5.59 -4.87 -0.67
CA LEU A 72 -5.63 -3.98 0.50
C LEU A 72 -6.64 -4.44 1.55
N LEU A 73 -7.87 -4.74 1.15
CA LEU A 73 -8.93 -5.16 2.07
C LEU A 73 -8.63 -6.50 2.74
N SER A 74 -8.01 -7.43 1.99
CA SER A 74 -7.62 -8.75 2.52
C SER A 74 -6.69 -8.66 3.72
N VAL A 75 -5.95 -7.56 3.88
CA VAL A 75 -5.01 -7.38 4.99
C VAL A 75 -5.71 -7.29 6.34
N VAL A 76 -6.90 -6.71 6.39
CA VAL A 76 -7.68 -6.60 7.63
C VAL A 76 -8.13 -7.97 8.12
N PHE A 77 -8.44 -8.89 7.21
CA PHE A 77 -8.97 -10.21 7.56
C PHE A 77 -7.87 -11.27 7.69
N PHE A 78 -6.87 -11.26 6.81
CA PHE A 78 -5.89 -12.33 6.67
C PHE A 78 -4.45 -11.87 6.88
N GLY A 79 -4.21 -10.62 7.25
CA GLY A 79 -2.87 -10.04 7.25
C GLY A 79 -2.29 -9.98 5.82
N ARG A 80 -0.98 -9.97 5.66
CA ARG A 80 -0.29 -9.94 4.36
C ARG A 80 -0.22 -11.32 3.70
N LEU A 81 -1.22 -12.18 3.91
CA LEU A 81 -1.34 -13.48 3.25
C LEU A 81 -1.26 -13.36 1.73
N TRP A 82 -1.80 -12.27 1.17
CA TRP A 82 -1.66 -11.93 -0.24
C TRP A 82 -0.19 -11.91 -0.69
N CYS A 83 0.70 -11.25 0.07
CA CYS A 83 2.14 -11.21 -0.22
C CYS A 83 2.81 -12.59 -0.07
N GLY A 84 2.33 -13.43 0.83
CA GLY A 84 2.83 -14.79 1.05
C GLY A 84 2.46 -15.76 -0.08
N LEU A 85 1.18 -15.78 -0.46
CA LEU A 85 0.58 -16.84 -1.27
C LEU A 85 0.09 -16.41 -2.66
N LEU A 86 -0.28 -15.15 -2.85
CA LEU A 86 -0.97 -14.71 -4.07
C LEU A 86 -0.13 -13.76 -4.93
N CYS A 87 0.84 -13.06 -4.33
CA CYS A 87 1.64 -12.05 -5.01
C CYS A 87 2.63 -12.69 -6.01
N PRO A 88 2.50 -12.42 -7.32
CA PRO A 88 3.35 -13.01 -8.35
C PRO A 88 4.80 -12.51 -8.24
N GLN A 89 5.00 -11.23 -7.89
CA GLN A 89 6.32 -10.63 -7.71
C GLN A 89 7.12 -11.30 -6.58
N GLY A 90 6.44 -11.63 -5.47
CA GLY A 90 7.07 -12.32 -4.34
C GLY A 90 7.48 -13.75 -4.67
N ALA A 91 6.63 -14.46 -5.43
CA ALA A 91 6.93 -15.82 -5.90
C ALA A 91 8.11 -15.83 -6.88
N LEU A 92 8.13 -14.92 -7.86
CA LEU A 92 9.22 -14.78 -8.83
C LEU A 92 10.56 -14.44 -8.15
N SER A 93 10.55 -13.47 -7.24
CA SER A 93 11.75 -13.08 -6.49
C SER A 93 12.35 -14.26 -5.72
N GLU A 94 11.50 -15.06 -5.06
CA GLU A 94 11.95 -16.24 -4.35
C GLU A 94 12.49 -17.34 -5.28
N TYR A 95 11.78 -17.63 -6.37
CA TYR A 95 12.18 -18.66 -7.33
C TYR A 95 13.50 -18.31 -8.03
N ALA A 96 13.65 -17.05 -8.44
CA ALA A 96 14.90 -16.52 -8.99
C ALA A 96 16.05 -16.62 -7.96
N GLY A 97 15.74 -16.34 -6.70
CA GLY A 97 16.67 -16.48 -5.58
C GLY A 97 17.23 -17.87 -5.33
N ARG A 98 16.48 -18.92 -5.67
CA ARG A 98 16.96 -20.31 -5.54
C ARG A 98 18.03 -20.66 -6.57
N ARG A 99 18.06 -19.97 -7.70
CA ARG A 99 19.06 -20.15 -8.79
C ARG A 99 20.06 -18.99 -8.88
N GLY A 100 20.00 -18.08 -7.92
CA GLY A 100 20.70 -16.81 -7.93
C GLY A 100 22.14 -16.86 -7.43
N PHE A 101 22.84 -15.72 -7.53
CA PHE A 101 24.22 -15.55 -7.06
C PHE A 101 24.35 -15.42 -5.53
N ASN A 102 23.24 -15.22 -4.81
CA ASN A 102 23.20 -15.18 -3.35
C ASN A 102 24.20 -14.20 -2.71
N LYS A 103 24.41 -13.05 -3.36
CA LYS A 103 25.26 -11.97 -2.86
C LYS A 103 24.67 -11.39 -1.58
N PRO A 104 25.50 -10.88 -0.65
CA PRO A 104 25.01 -10.18 0.53
C PRO A 104 24.21 -8.94 0.12
N ILE A 105 23.10 -8.68 0.83
CA ILE A 105 22.23 -7.53 0.59
C ILE A 105 23.01 -6.23 0.89
N PRO A 106 23.18 -5.33 -0.10
CA PRO A 106 23.81 -4.03 0.10
C PRO A 106 23.23 -3.24 1.28
N ARG A 107 24.09 -2.46 1.96
CA ARG A 107 23.69 -1.65 3.11
C ARG A 107 22.61 -0.61 2.76
N TRP A 108 22.70 0.01 1.59
CA TRP A 108 21.72 0.99 1.12
C TRP A 108 20.31 0.39 0.98
N MET A 109 20.20 -0.87 0.54
CA MET A 109 18.91 -1.54 0.41
C MET A 109 18.33 -1.94 1.77
N ARG A 110 19.18 -2.25 2.76
CA ARG A 110 18.72 -2.61 4.12
C ARG A 110 18.19 -1.43 4.92
N TRP A 111 18.31 -0.20 4.41
CA TRP A 111 17.79 0.98 5.08
C TRP A 111 16.26 1.01 5.05
N GLU A 112 15.64 1.20 6.21
CA GLU A 112 14.19 1.10 6.40
C GLU A 112 13.39 2.20 5.67
N GLY A 113 14.06 3.28 5.24
CA GLY A 113 13.46 4.33 4.40
C GLY A 113 13.35 3.96 2.92
N MET A 114 14.03 2.90 2.45
CA MET A 114 14.07 2.54 1.03
C MET A 114 12.70 2.20 0.43
N PRO A 115 11.80 1.48 1.13
CA PRO A 115 10.43 1.29 0.67
C PRO A 115 9.63 2.60 0.52
N ILE A 116 9.91 3.62 1.35
CA ILE A 116 9.26 4.94 1.25
C ILE A 116 9.68 5.61 -0.07
N ILE A 117 10.99 5.61 -0.37
CA ILE A 117 11.51 6.12 -1.65
C ILE A 117 10.88 5.36 -2.82
N SER A 118 10.81 4.04 -2.72
CA SER A 118 10.22 3.19 -3.76
C SER A 118 8.74 3.52 -4.00
N PHE A 119 7.98 3.73 -2.92
CA PHE A 119 6.58 4.16 -2.99
C PHE A 119 6.44 5.53 -3.65
N ILE A 120 7.25 6.52 -3.25
CA ILE A 120 7.23 7.87 -3.82
C ILE A 120 7.54 7.80 -5.32
N ALA A 121 8.62 7.13 -5.70
CA ALA A 121 9.07 7.04 -7.08
C ALA A 121 8.03 6.35 -7.98
N VAL A 122 7.53 5.18 -7.56
CA VAL A 122 6.55 4.41 -8.36
C VAL A 122 5.19 5.12 -8.42
N THR A 123 4.78 5.81 -7.35
CA THR A 123 3.51 6.55 -7.34
C THR A 123 3.57 7.76 -8.27
N ILE A 124 4.66 8.54 -8.22
CA ILE A 124 4.87 9.67 -9.14
C ILE A 124 4.96 9.19 -10.58
N LEU A 125 5.80 8.18 -10.85
CA LEU A 125 5.91 7.60 -12.19
C LEU A 125 4.54 7.13 -12.69
N GLY A 126 3.79 6.37 -11.89
CA GLY A 126 2.48 5.86 -12.26
C GLY A 126 1.45 6.94 -12.60
N GLN A 127 1.51 8.09 -11.93
CA GLN A 127 0.67 9.25 -12.28
C GLN A 127 1.12 9.93 -13.57
N LEU A 128 2.43 10.06 -13.77
CA LEU A 128 2.99 10.72 -14.95
C LEU A 128 2.77 9.92 -16.23
N VAL A 129 2.88 8.58 -16.19
CA VAL A 129 2.70 7.72 -17.37
C VAL A 129 1.25 7.29 -17.62
N GLY A 130 0.33 7.59 -16.69
CA GLY A 130 -1.07 7.17 -16.79
C GLY A 130 -1.27 5.66 -16.63
N VAL A 131 -0.67 5.07 -15.58
CA VAL A 131 -0.63 3.60 -15.34
C VAL A 131 -2.01 2.93 -15.27
N ARG A 132 -3.06 3.69 -14.95
CA ARG A 132 -4.45 3.20 -14.85
C ARG A 132 -5.21 3.29 -16.17
N ASP A 133 -4.71 4.07 -17.12
CA ASP A 133 -5.42 4.46 -18.32
C ASP A 133 -4.83 3.79 -19.56
N TYR A 134 -3.50 3.63 -19.60
CA TYR A 134 -2.80 3.01 -20.72
C TYR A 134 -2.24 1.62 -20.37
N PRO A 135 -2.56 0.58 -21.16
CA PRO A 135 -2.01 -0.75 -20.99
C PRO A 135 -0.48 -0.82 -21.04
N LEU A 136 0.13 -0.03 -21.93
CA LEU A 136 1.58 0.01 -22.08
C LEU A 136 2.25 0.56 -20.82
N ALA A 137 1.70 1.63 -20.22
CA ALA A 137 2.15 2.17 -18.94
C ALA A 137 1.95 1.17 -17.79
N ALA A 138 0.83 0.44 -17.78
CA ALA A 138 0.59 -0.62 -16.79
C ALA A 138 1.65 -1.73 -16.89
N LEU A 139 1.97 -2.17 -18.11
CA LEU A 139 3.03 -3.14 -18.36
C LEU A 139 4.40 -2.61 -17.93
N GLU A 140 4.71 -1.35 -18.22
CA GLU A 140 5.97 -0.73 -17.83
C GLU A 140 6.15 -0.71 -16.30
N VAL A 141 5.18 -0.18 -15.55
CA VAL A 141 5.29 -0.02 -14.10
C VAL A 141 5.20 -1.38 -13.39
N LEU A 142 4.18 -2.20 -13.71
CA LEU A 142 3.96 -3.48 -13.04
C LEU A 142 4.95 -4.55 -13.51
N GLY A 143 5.22 -4.60 -14.81
CA GLY A 143 6.22 -5.49 -15.39
C GLY A 143 7.64 -5.08 -15.00
N GLY A 144 7.96 -3.79 -15.02
CA GLY A 144 9.26 -3.26 -14.58
C GLY A 144 9.55 -3.57 -13.11
N THR A 145 8.59 -3.32 -12.21
CA THR A 145 8.73 -3.69 -10.79
C THR A 145 8.84 -5.21 -10.58
N MET A 146 8.19 -6.02 -11.42
CA MET A 146 8.32 -7.48 -11.38
C MET A 146 9.69 -7.97 -11.88
N VAL A 147 10.24 -7.35 -12.93
CA VAL A 147 11.61 -7.62 -13.40
C VAL A 147 12.61 -7.23 -12.30
N LEU A 148 12.45 -6.05 -11.68
CA LEU A 148 13.29 -5.62 -10.56
C LEU A 148 13.19 -6.60 -9.37
N ALA A 149 11.99 -7.05 -9.01
CA ALA A 149 11.80 -8.05 -7.96
C ALA A 149 12.52 -9.37 -8.28
N THR A 150 12.48 -9.79 -9.53
CA THR A 150 13.14 -11.00 -10.04
C THR A 150 14.67 -10.84 -9.99
N LEU A 151 15.20 -9.70 -10.44
CA LEU A 151 16.63 -9.39 -10.38
C LEU A 151 17.15 -9.31 -8.95
N VAL A 152 16.43 -8.61 -8.06
CA VAL A 152 16.77 -8.54 -6.63
C VAL A 152 16.73 -9.92 -5.99
N GLY A 153 15.76 -10.74 -6.39
CA GLY A 153 15.69 -12.15 -6.02
C GLY A 153 16.95 -12.90 -6.46
N PHE A 154 17.21 -12.91 -7.76
CA PHE A 154 18.36 -13.56 -8.38
C PHE A 154 19.71 -13.12 -7.79
N LEU A 155 19.87 -11.85 -7.44
CA LEU A 155 21.13 -11.34 -6.89
C LEU A 155 21.29 -11.63 -5.40
N TYR A 156 20.23 -11.51 -4.59
CA TYR A 156 20.36 -11.36 -3.13
C TYR A 156 19.48 -12.28 -2.28
N ALA A 157 18.54 -13.04 -2.85
CA ALA A 157 17.53 -13.71 -2.03
C ALA A 157 18.04 -14.91 -1.23
N ASN A 158 18.94 -15.76 -1.75
CA ASN A 158 19.35 -17.00 -1.08
C ASN A 158 18.17 -17.79 -0.48
N GLY A 159 17.12 -17.99 -1.30
CA GLY A 159 15.86 -18.64 -0.88
C GLY A 159 14.93 -17.80 0.03
N ARG A 160 15.25 -16.53 0.27
CA ARG A 160 14.44 -15.55 1.03
C ARG A 160 13.76 -14.53 0.10
N ARG A 161 13.12 -13.49 0.65
CA ARG A 161 12.36 -12.47 -0.10
C ARG A 161 12.80 -11.05 0.26
N PRO A 162 14.01 -10.61 -0.16
CA PRO A 162 14.53 -9.26 0.13
C PRO A 162 13.70 -8.16 -0.54
N TRP A 163 13.16 -8.38 -1.75
CA TRP A 163 12.28 -7.42 -2.42
C TRP A 163 11.08 -7.03 -1.56
N CYS A 164 10.36 -8.03 -1.04
CA CYS A 164 9.17 -7.83 -0.22
C CYS A 164 9.46 -7.11 1.12
N ARG A 165 10.71 -7.16 1.60
CA ARG A 165 11.15 -6.55 2.86
C ARG A 165 11.67 -5.12 2.65
N TYR A 166 12.40 -4.87 1.56
CA TYR A 166 13.25 -3.68 1.45
C TYR A 166 12.94 -2.75 0.26
N LEU A 167 12.25 -3.23 -0.78
CA LEU A 167 12.07 -2.46 -2.04
C LEU A 167 10.64 -2.42 -2.56
N CYS A 168 9.77 -3.34 -2.15
CA CYS A 168 8.39 -3.37 -2.61
C CYS A 168 7.67 -2.07 -2.21
N PRO A 169 7.16 -1.27 -3.17
CA PRO A 169 6.58 0.05 -2.89
C PRO A 169 5.34 -0.05 -2.00
N ILE A 170 4.51 -1.07 -2.18
CA ILE A 170 3.32 -1.33 -1.36
C ILE A 170 3.64 -2.11 -0.08
N GLY A 171 4.90 -2.50 0.14
CA GLY A 171 5.33 -3.32 1.28
C GLY A 171 5.02 -2.69 2.64
N PRO A 172 5.45 -1.44 2.90
CA PRO A 172 5.16 -0.73 4.16
C PRO A 172 3.68 -0.50 4.36
N LEU A 173 2.98 -0.14 3.29
CA LEU A 173 1.53 0.09 3.31
C LEU A 173 0.78 -1.14 3.83
N LEU A 174 1.02 -2.31 3.21
CA LEU A 174 0.44 -3.57 3.66
C LEU A 174 0.97 -4.01 5.04
N GLY A 175 2.21 -3.64 5.38
CA GLY A 175 2.81 -3.86 6.70
C GLY A 175 2.11 -3.13 7.83
N ILE A 176 1.78 -1.86 7.63
CA ILE A 176 1.05 -1.08 8.63
C ILE A 176 -0.37 -1.60 8.76
N PHE A 177 -1.04 -1.88 7.64
CA PHE A 177 -2.40 -2.40 7.66
C PHE A 177 -2.47 -3.82 8.24
N SER A 178 -1.41 -4.63 8.19
CA SER A 178 -1.41 -5.96 8.82
C SER A 178 -1.43 -5.90 10.35
N ARG A 179 -1.02 -4.77 10.94
CA ARG A 179 -1.21 -4.51 12.36
C ARG A 179 -2.69 -4.30 12.72
N LEU A 180 -3.50 -3.81 11.78
CA LEU A 180 -4.96 -3.78 11.90
C LEU A 180 -5.57 -5.18 11.69
N GLY A 181 -4.81 -6.14 11.16
CA GLY A 181 -5.28 -7.46 10.77
C GLY A 181 -5.74 -8.36 11.93
N ALA A 182 -6.77 -9.18 11.65
CA ALA A 182 -7.33 -10.18 12.55
C ALA A 182 -6.46 -11.43 12.72
N VAL A 183 -5.42 -11.60 11.90
CA VAL A 183 -4.55 -12.78 11.89
C VAL A 183 -3.12 -12.39 12.26
N SER A 184 -2.51 -13.13 13.19
CA SER A 184 -1.08 -13.03 13.48
C SER A 184 -0.49 -14.38 13.87
N PHE A 185 0.83 -14.51 13.69
CA PHE A 185 1.61 -15.64 14.19
C PHE A 185 2.34 -15.25 15.48
N GLU A 186 2.03 -15.95 16.56
CA GLU A 186 2.58 -15.74 17.91
C GLU A 186 3.14 -17.03 18.50
N LYS A 187 4.00 -16.90 19.52
CA LYS A 187 4.54 -18.05 20.26
C LYS A 187 3.47 -18.65 21.17
N ASN A 188 3.44 -19.98 21.28
CA ASN A 188 2.57 -20.71 22.20
C ASN A 188 3.37 -21.81 22.93
N GLY A 189 4.24 -21.41 23.87
CA GLY A 189 5.07 -22.32 24.68
C GLY A 189 6.41 -22.76 24.06
N GLY A 190 6.62 -22.45 22.78
CA GLY A 190 7.84 -22.79 22.04
C GLY A 190 8.91 -21.70 21.95
N ASP A 191 10.15 -22.07 21.61
CA ASP A 191 11.28 -21.13 21.50
C ASP A 191 11.31 -20.35 20.17
N GLY A 192 10.49 -20.75 19.19
CA GLY A 192 10.34 -20.08 17.90
C GLY A 192 11.56 -20.16 16.97
N ARG A 193 12.58 -20.98 17.28
CA ARG A 193 13.87 -21.00 16.55
C ARG A 193 13.92 -21.99 15.38
N GLY A 194 12.90 -22.82 15.21
CA GLY A 194 12.91 -23.95 14.26
C GLY A 194 12.67 -23.59 12.79
N CYS A 195 12.55 -22.30 12.44
CA CYS A 195 12.19 -21.90 11.07
C CYS A 195 12.96 -20.68 10.56
N VAL A 196 13.27 -20.70 9.25
CA VAL A 196 13.89 -19.57 8.56
C VAL A 196 12.79 -18.73 7.91
N CYS A 197 12.56 -17.52 8.43
CA CYS A 197 11.58 -16.60 7.87
C CYS A 197 12.06 -16.02 6.51
N PRO A 198 11.24 -16.10 5.44
CA PRO A 198 11.60 -15.52 4.14
C PRO A 198 11.82 -14.00 4.18
N THR A 199 11.25 -13.28 5.15
CA THR A 199 11.40 -11.82 5.28
C THR A 199 12.34 -11.41 6.42
N PHE A 200 13.28 -12.30 6.79
CA PHE A 200 14.36 -12.03 7.73
C PHE A 200 13.90 -11.71 9.16
N ILE A 201 12.68 -12.12 9.53
CA ILE A 201 12.21 -11.99 10.91
C ILE A 201 12.90 -13.04 11.78
N ASN A 202 13.43 -12.61 12.92
CA ASN A 202 13.80 -13.53 13.99
C ASN A 202 12.52 -14.02 14.67
N THR A 203 12.11 -15.24 14.35
CA THR A 203 10.85 -15.83 14.84
C THR A 203 10.85 -16.10 16.34
N ALA A 204 12.02 -16.22 16.98
CA ALA A 204 12.13 -16.36 18.43
C ALA A 204 11.67 -15.09 19.17
N ASN A 205 11.86 -13.91 18.58
CA ASN A 205 11.56 -12.62 19.18
C ASN A 205 10.42 -11.88 18.45
N LYS A 206 9.67 -12.56 17.58
CA LYS A 206 8.61 -11.92 16.79
C LYS A 206 7.49 -11.40 17.71
N VAL A 207 7.30 -10.08 17.72
CA VAL A 207 6.17 -9.41 18.40
C VAL A 207 5.30 -8.59 17.45
N SER A 208 5.85 -8.13 16.32
CA SER A 208 5.15 -7.35 15.28
C SER A 208 4.71 -8.21 14.10
N SER A 209 3.63 -7.80 13.43
CA SER A 209 3.14 -8.39 12.17
C SER A 209 3.55 -7.58 10.93
N SER A 210 4.19 -6.41 11.08
CA SER A 210 4.38 -5.49 9.96
C SER A 210 5.25 -6.06 8.83
N ASN A 211 6.24 -6.88 9.16
CA ASN A 211 7.12 -7.53 8.17
C ASN A 211 6.74 -8.98 7.86
N CYS A 212 5.75 -9.53 8.57
CA CYS A 212 5.26 -10.87 8.36
C CYS A 212 4.43 -10.90 7.07
N ILE A 213 4.66 -11.88 6.21
CA ILE A 213 3.89 -12.07 4.96
C ILE A 213 2.89 -13.23 5.07
N GLU A 214 2.62 -13.64 6.30
CA GLU A 214 1.68 -14.70 6.68
C GLU A 214 1.83 -15.99 5.84
N CYS A 215 3.05 -16.36 5.45
CA CYS A 215 3.29 -17.47 4.52
C CYS A 215 3.16 -18.89 5.12
N PHE A 216 2.75 -19.02 6.38
CA PHE A 216 2.60 -20.28 7.13
C PHE A 216 3.86 -21.17 7.25
N ARG A 217 5.05 -20.76 6.77
CA ARG A 217 6.29 -21.58 6.84
C ARG A 217 6.81 -21.80 8.25
N CYS A 218 6.56 -20.85 9.14
CA CYS A 218 6.96 -20.89 10.55
C CYS A 218 5.99 -21.68 11.45
N VAL A 219 4.90 -22.19 10.89
CA VAL A 219 3.91 -23.00 11.58
C VAL A 219 4.19 -24.48 11.31
N SER A 220 4.19 -25.31 12.34
CA SER A 220 4.28 -26.78 12.23
C SER A 220 3.48 -27.42 13.37
N ALA A 221 2.80 -28.53 13.11
CA ALA A 221 2.09 -29.24 14.17
C ALA A 221 3.05 -29.97 15.13
N ASP A 222 4.21 -30.42 14.63
CA ASP A 222 5.05 -31.42 15.28
C ASP A 222 6.29 -30.84 16.00
N SER A 223 6.47 -29.51 16.01
CA SER A 223 7.63 -28.91 16.67
C SER A 223 7.23 -27.92 17.76
N ASN A 224 7.83 -28.06 18.94
CA ASN A 224 7.78 -27.06 20.00
C ASN A 224 8.53 -25.76 19.61
N ALA A 225 9.02 -25.62 18.39
CA ALA A 225 9.77 -24.46 17.92
C ALA A 225 8.98 -23.62 16.90
N SER A 226 7.71 -23.94 16.64
CA SER A 226 6.86 -23.20 15.71
C SER A 226 6.08 -22.05 16.32
N LEU A 227 5.73 -21.11 15.45
CA LEU A 227 4.70 -20.12 15.74
C LEU A 227 3.32 -20.72 15.47
N HIS A 228 2.31 -20.17 16.14
CA HIS A 228 0.92 -20.57 16.00
C HIS A 228 0.04 -19.40 15.54
N LEU A 229 -0.97 -19.74 14.75
CA LEU A 229 -2.02 -18.87 14.27
C LEU A 229 -2.90 -18.40 15.44
N LYS A 230 -2.80 -17.12 15.74
CA LYS A 230 -3.70 -16.43 16.65
C LYS A 230 -4.68 -15.58 15.87
N ILE A 231 -5.96 -15.92 16.00
CA ILE A 231 -7.06 -15.08 15.55
C ILE A 231 -7.36 -14.08 16.66
N ARG A 232 -7.31 -12.80 16.33
CA ARG A 232 -7.57 -11.65 17.21
C ARG A 232 -8.59 -10.72 16.56
N HIS A 233 -9.21 -9.84 17.33
CA HIS A 233 -10.04 -8.81 16.70
C HIS A 233 -9.15 -7.84 15.90
N PRO A 234 -9.66 -7.29 14.78
CA PRO A 234 -8.96 -6.25 14.04
C PRO A 234 -8.53 -5.09 14.95
N GLY A 235 -7.32 -4.58 14.75
CA GLY A 235 -6.78 -3.44 15.48
C GLY A 235 -6.05 -3.76 16.79
N LEU A 236 -6.15 -4.98 17.33
CA LEU A 236 -5.54 -5.31 18.64
C LEU A 236 -4.03 -5.03 18.71
N GLU A 237 -3.27 -5.22 17.63
CA GLU A 237 -1.82 -4.92 17.65
C GLU A 237 -1.54 -3.42 17.82
N ILE A 238 -2.38 -2.57 17.22
CA ILE A 238 -2.25 -1.13 17.34
C ILE A 238 -2.72 -0.65 18.71
N GLU A 239 -3.79 -1.24 19.26
CA GLU A 239 -4.22 -0.95 20.63
C GLU A 239 -3.11 -1.23 21.66
N GLU A 240 -2.35 -2.31 21.44
CA GLU A 240 -1.21 -2.71 22.28
C GLU A 240 0.15 -2.24 21.75
N ILE A 241 0.20 -1.23 20.88
CA ILE A 241 1.41 -0.92 20.09
C ILE A 241 2.67 -0.70 20.93
N LYS A 242 2.54 -0.20 22.17
CA LYS A 242 3.67 -0.06 23.13
C LYS A 242 4.45 -1.36 23.32
N LYS A 243 3.78 -2.53 23.23
CA LYS A 243 4.36 -3.87 23.40
C LYS A 243 4.70 -4.55 22.07
N ARG A 244 4.54 -3.87 20.94
CA ARG A 244 4.54 -4.47 19.59
C ARG A 244 5.55 -3.81 18.64
N GLU A 245 6.66 -3.31 19.18
CA GLU A 245 7.75 -2.68 18.40
C GLU A 245 7.22 -1.59 17.45
N PRO A 246 6.81 -0.42 17.99
CA PRO A 246 6.44 0.71 17.15
C PRO A 246 7.66 1.19 16.36
N ASN A 247 7.48 1.44 15.06
CA ASN A 247 8.56 1.88 14.18
C ASN A 247 8.32 3.32 13.67
N LEU A 248 9.35 4.17 13.75
CA LEU A 248 9.35 5.53 13.21
C LEU A 248 9.08 5.56 11.70
N TRP A 249 9.68 4.64 10.94
CA TRP A 249 9.53 4.60 9.48
C TRP A 249 8.10 4.24 9.05
N GLU A 250 7.40 3.44 9.85
CA GLU A 250 5.97 3.14 9.63
C GLU A 250 5.11 4.40 9.83
N THR A 251 5.36 5.16 10.90
CA THR A 251 4.67 6.42 11.18
C THR A 251 4.97 7.50 10.13
N LEU A 252 6.24 7.66 9.74
CA LEU A 252 6.64 8.58 8.67
C LEU A 252 6.00 8.19 7.34
N PHE A 253 6.01 6.90 7.01
CA PHE A 253 5.36 6.40 5.80
C PHE A 253 3.86 6.69 5.81
N LEU A 254 3.14 6.48 6.93
CA LEU A 254 1.71 6.83 7.03
C LEU A 254 1.46 8.30 6.67
N PHE A 255 2.25 9.21 7.23
CA PHE A 255 2.10 10.65 7.00
C PHE A 255 2.41 11.03 5.55
N LEU A 256 3.56 10.57 5.04
CA LEU A 256 4.01 10.85 3.68
C LEU A 256 3.09 10.22 2.64
N ALA A 257 2.72 8.95 2.80
CA ALA A 257 1.86 8.24 1.86
C ALA A 257 0.45 8.82 1.80
N THR A 258 -0.11 9.26 2.95
CA THR A 258 -1.41 9.94 2.98
C THR A 258 -1.37 11.23 2.16
N GLY A 259 -0.32 12.04 2.35
CA GLY A 259 -0.16 13.28 1.60
C GLY A 259 0.12 13.07 0.10
N LEU A 260 0.97 12.11 -0.23
CA LEU A 260 1.28 11.78 -1.62
C LEU A 260 0.06 11.24 -2.36
N ALA A 261 -0.72 10.36 -1.72
CA ALA A 261 -1.96 9.83 -2.29
C ALA A 261 -2.98 10.96 -2.53
N LEU A 262 -3.18 11.85 -1.56
CA LEU A 262 -4.04 13.02 -1.74
C LEU A 262 -3.55 13.90 -2.91
N GLY A 263 -2.25 14.19 -3.01
CA GLY A 263 -1.68 14.89 -4.16
C GLY A 263 -1.98 14.19 -5.49
N ALA A 264 -1.83 12.86 -5.54
CA ALA A 264 -2.09 12.02 -6.71
C ALA A 264 -3.56 12.04 -7.17
N PHE A 265 -4.52 12.11 -6.26
CA PHE A 265 -5.94 12.18 -6.63
C PHE A 265 -6.41 13.61 -6.89
N HIS A 266 -5.88 14.61 -6.16
CA HIS A 266 -6.35 15.99 -6.27
C HIS A 266 -5.87 16.72 -7.52
N TRP A 267 -4.69 16.40 -8.07
CA TRP A 267 -4.17 17.16 -9.23
C TRP A 267 -5.11 17.09 -10.45
N GLN A 268 -5.88 15.99 -10.59
CA GLN A 268 -6.81 15.78 -11.70
C GLN A 268 -8.10 16.61 -11.57
N VAL A 269 -8.51 16.97 -10.36
CA VAL A 269 -9.84 17.56 -10.09
C VAL A 269 -9.79 18.97 -9.49
N ASN A 270 -8.62 19.41 -9.02
CA ASN A 270 -8.51 20.60 -8.19
C ASN A 270 -8.10 21.85 -8.98
N THR A 271 -8.89 22.93 -8.86
CA THR A 271 -8.59 24.24 -9.44
C THR A 271 -7.31 24.87 -8.88
N VAL A 272 -6.88 24.48 -7.68
CA VAL A 272 -5.59 24.89 -7.10
C VAL A 272 -4.43 24.40 -7.94
N PHE A 273 -4.49 23.17 -8.49
CA PHE A 273 -3.44 22.65 -9.36
C PHE A 273 -3.35 23.46 -10.66
N ILE A 274 -4.49 23.84 -11.25
CA ILE A 274 -4.52 24.67 -12.46
C ILE A 274 -3.82 26.01 -12.22
N LYS A 275 -4.14 26.70 -11.12
CA LYS A 275 -3.49 27.96 -10.74
C LYS A 275 -2.00 27.77 -10.48
N TYR A 276 -1.63 26.69 -9.81
CA TYR A 276 -0.23 26.35 -9.53
C TYR A 276 0.56 26.10 -10.82
N LYS A 277 0.02 25.31 -11.75
CA LYS A 277 0.61 25.04 -13.06
C LYS A 277 0.76 26.32 -13.88
N GLN A 278 -0.24 27.20 -13.87
CA GLN A 278 -0.16 28.51 -14.52
C GLN A 278 0.92 29.41 -13.91
N ALA A 279 1.05 29.43 -12.58
CA ALA A 279 2.07 30.21 -11.88
C ALA A 279 3.49 29.70 -12.20
N ILE A 280 3.71 28.38 -12.18
CA ILE A 280 4.99 27.79 -12.60
C ILE A 280 5.26 28.07 -14.07
N GLY A 281 4.26 27.89 -14.93
CA GLY A 281 4.39 28.16 -16.36
C GLY A 281 4.81 29.61 -16.62
N GLY A 282 4.13 30.57 -16.00
CA GLY A 282 4.47 32.00 -16.09
C GLY A 282 5.87 32.30 -15.56
N PHE A 283 6.26 31.74 -14.42
CA PHE A 283 7.61 31.89 -13.87
C PHE A 283 8.69 31.34 -14.81
N LEU A 284 8.50 30.11 -15.32
CA LEU A 284 9.46 29.45 -16.22
C LEU A 284 9.56 30.16 -17.58
N LEU A 285 8.46 30.71 -18.08
CA LEU A 285 8.46 31.55 -19.28
C LEU A 285 9.25 32.84 -19.06
N ASN A 286 9.07 33.51 -17.92
CA ASN A 286 9.74 34.77 -17.60
C ASN A 286 11.26 34.63 -17.48
N ILE A 287 11.76 33.45 -17.06
CA ILE A 287 13.20 33.16 -17.01
C ILE A 287 13.75 32.59 -18.33
N GLY A 288 12.97 32.60 -19.40
CA GLY A 288 13.40 32.17 -20.74
C GLY A 288 13.38 30.66 -21.00
N LEU A 289 12.71 29.86 -20.16
CA LEU A 289 12.63 28.39 -20.32
C LEU A 289 11.39 27.91 -21.10
N GLY A 290 10.74 28.78 -21.89
CA GLY A 290 9.54 28.45 -22.66
C GLY A 290 9.70 27.22 -23.58
N ASP A 291 10.76 27.19 -24.37
CA ASP A 291 11.06 26.06 -25.27
C ASP A 291 11.32 24.75 -24.52
N PHE A 292 11.86 24.83 -23.30
CA PHE A 292 12.10 23.66 -22.49
C PHE A 292 10.78 23.08 -21.98
N ILE A 293 9.91 23.92 -21.41
CA ILE A 293 8.68 23.46 -20.76
C ILE A 293 7.61 22.98 -21.75
N GLY A 294 7.60 23.50 -22.98
CA GLY A 294 6.63 23.13 -24.02
C GLY A 294 6.92 21.79 -24.70
N LYS A 295 8.14 21.24 -24.59
CA LYS A 295 8.50 19.96 -25.21
C LYS A 295 7.96 18.79 -24.39
N SER A 296 7.50 17.76 -25.09
CA SER A 296 7.17 16.47 -24.47
C SER A 296 8.43 15.63 -24.18
N GLY A 297 8.29 14.64 -23.31
CA GLY A 297 9.28 13.64 -22.98
C GLY A 297 8.95 12.27 -23.58
N PRO A 298 9.78 11.25 -23.31
CA PRO A 298 9.49 9.89 -23.77
C PRO A 298 8.32 9.29 -22.98
N TRP A 299 7.59 8.37 -23.61
CA TRP A 299 6.38 7.73 -23.07
C TRP A 299 6.60 6.98 -21.74
N TRP A 300 7.84 6.51 -21.49
CA TRP A 300 8.23 5.78 -20.28
C TRP A 300 8.60 6.70 -19.08
N ILE A 301 8.50 8.02 -19.23
CA ILE A 301 8.65 8.98 -18.12
C ILE A 301 7.34 9.73 -17.89
N MET A 302 6.63 10.05 -18.96
CA MET A 302 5.39 10.81 -18.94
C MET A 302 4.47 10.39 -20.08
N ALA A 303 3.17 10.59 -19.94
CA ALA A 303 2.18 10.27 -20.95
C ALA A 303 2.54 10.96 -22.28
N ASN A 304 2.74 10.15 -23.31
CA ASN A 304 3.00 10.61 -24.66
C ASN A 304 2.35 9.63 -25.64
N TYR A 305 1.03 9.77 -25.78
CA TYR A 305 0.18 8.96 -26.62
C TYR A 305 -0.56 9.85 -27.64
N PRO A 306 0.11 10.32 -28.71
CA PRO A 306 -0.49 11.25 -29.67
C PRO A 306 -1.76 10.72 -30.34
N SER A 307 -1.85 9.39 -30.53
CA SER A 307 -3.02 8.72 -31.08
C SER A 307 -4.25 8.78 -30.18
N ALA A 308 -4.07 8.98 -28.87
CA ALA A 308 -5.14 9.15 -27.89
C ALA A 308 -5.39 10.63 -27.53
N GLY A 309 -4.62 11.56 -28.11
CA GLY A 309 -4.70 12.99 -27.79
C GLY A 309 -4.13 13.37 -26.42
N ASP A 310 -3.39 12.47 -25.76
CA ASP A 310 -2.86 12.67 -24.42
C ASP A 310 -1.33 12.74 -24.44
N VAL A 311 -0.82 13.97 -24.43
CA VAL A 311 0.61 14.26 -24.51
C VAL A 311 0.98 15.27 -23.43
N PHE A 312 1.67 14.80 -22.40
CA PHE A 312 2.23 15.65 -21.37
C PHE A 312 3.48 16.34 -21.88
N ASN A 313 3.60 17.62 -21.54
CA ASN A 313 4.82 18.38 -21.73
C ASN A 313 5.65 18.42 -20.44
N ARG A 314 6.83 19.02 -20.48
CA ARG A 314 7.68 19.14 -19.29
C ARG A 314 7.08 20.03 -18.21
N LEU A 315 6.20 20.99 -18.55
CA LEU A 315 5.44 21.73 -17.54
C LEU A 315 4.49 20.79 -16.76
N ASP A 316 3.81 19.87 -17.44
CA ASP A 316 2.97 18.85 -16.80
C ASP A 316 3.82 17.99 -15.85
N PHE A 317 4.93 17.46 -16.34
CA PHE A 317 5.85 16.65 -15.54
C PHE A 317 6.31 17.38 -14.27
N ILE A 318 6.79 18.62 -14.40
CA ILE A 318 7.27 19.41 -13.26
C ILE A 318 6.12 19.71 -12.32
N SER A 319 5.02 20.28 -12.82
CA SER A 319 3.90 20.72 -12.00
C SER A 319 3.21 19.58 -11.26
N ILE A 320 2.98 18.42 -11.90
CA ILE A 320 2.38 17.25 -11.24
C ILE A 320 3.33 16.73 -10.16
N THR A 321 4.62 16.55 -10.48
CA THR A 321 5.62 16.04 -9.53
C THR A 321 5.75 16.96 -8.32
N THR A 322 5.94 18.26 -8.52
CA THR A 322 6.13 19.21 -7.44
C THR A 322 4.85 19.42 -6.64
N PHE A 323 3.67 19.38 -7.26
CA PHE A 323 2.39 19.42 -6.56
C PHE A 323 2.20 18.20 -5.65
N MET A 324 2.49 17.00 -6.16
CA MET A 324 2.41 15.76 -5.37
C MET A 324 3.39 15.78 -4.19
N LEU A 325 4.63 16.21 -4.40
CA LEU A 325 5.65 16.33 -3.34
C LEU A 325 5.30 17.43 -2.33
N ALA A 326 4.74 18.56 -2.77
CA ALA A 326 4.29 19.63 -1.89
C ALA A 326 3.09 19.17 -1.04
N SER A 327 2.14 18.44 -1.63
CA SER A 327 1.02 17.83 -0.91
C SER A 327 1.50 16.82 0.13
N MET A 328 2.44 15.95 -0.26
CA MET A 328 3.12 15.01 0.64
C MET A 328 3.75 15.72 1.83
N ALA A 329 4.59 16.74 1.59
CA ALA A 329 5.28 17.47 2.64
C ALA A 329 4.30 18.24 3.54
N GLY A 330 3.35 18.97 2.95
CA GLY A 330 2.38 19.79 3.69
C GLY A 330 1.50 18.96 4.60
N ILE A 331 0.93 17.87 4.10
CA ILE A 331 0.08 16.98 4.88
C ILE A 331 0.90 16.25 5.95
N ALA A 332 2.12 15.78 5.62
CA ALA A 332 2.97 15.13 6.61
C ALA A 332 3.37 16.07 7.75
N ILE A 333 3.67 17.34 7.45
CA ILE A 333 3.95 18.36 8.46
C ILE A 333 2.72 18.59 9.36
N ILE A 334 1.52 18.75 8.78
CA ILE A 334 0.29 18.95 9.55
C ILE A 334 0.03 17.77 10.49
N LEU A 335 0.07 16.54 9.97
CA LEU A 335 -0.17 15.33 10.77
C LEU A 335 0.90 15.16 11.86
N PHE A 336 2.17 15.40 11.53
CA PHE A 336 3.25 15.38 12.51
C PHE A 336 3.05 16.42 13.60
N MET A 337 2.73 17.67 13.26
CA MET A 337 2.51 18.75 14.21
C MET A 337 1.33 18.47 15.14
N LEU A 338 0.19 18.02 14.60
CA LEU A 338 -0.97 17.63 15.41
C LEU A 338 -0.63 16.48 16.36
N THR A 339 0.10 15.48 15.88
CA THR A 339 0.53 14.35 16.70
C THR A 339 1.54 14.78 17.78
N ALA A 340 2.44 15.70 17.46
CA ALA A 340 3.41 16.27 18.39
C ALA A 340 2.72 17.11 19.47
N ILE A 341 1.72 17.93 19.11
CA ILE A 341 0.89 18.67 20.08
C ILE A 341 0.17 17.70 21.01
N SER A 342 -0.45 16.64 20.50
CA SER A 342 -1.04 15.57 21.33
C SER A 342 -0.01 14.92 22.27
N ALA A 343 1.20 14.63 21.79
CA ALA A 343 2.26 14.05 22.61
C ALA A 343 2.70 14.98 23.75
N VAL A 344 2.87 16.28 23.48
CA VAL A 344 3.21 17.30 24.49
C VAL A 344 2.09 17.47 25.52
N LEU A 345 0.83 17.48 25.08
CA LEU A 345 -0.34 17.63 25.96
C LEU A 345 -0.55 16.42 26.88
N LEU A 346 -0.17 15.21 26.46
CA LEU A 346 -0.25 14.00 27.29
C LEU A 346 0.69 14.03 28.50
N ARG A 347 1.81 14.76 28.41
CA ARG A 347 2.82 14.89 29.47
C ARG A 347 3.24 13.54 30.06
N GLU A 348 3.43 12.55 29.20
CA GLU A 348 3.96 11.25 29.63
C GLU A 348 5.44 11.36 30.02
N THR A 349 5.88 10.42 30.87
CA THR A 349 7.29 10.28 31.26
C THR A 349 8.16 9.70 30.15
N GLU A 350 7.56 9.08 29.13
CA GLU A 350 8.25 8.57 27.95
C GLU A 350 8.82 9.72 27.11
N ALA A 351 9.88 9.45 26.34
CA ALA A 351 10.41 10.44 25.40
C ALA A 351 9.33 10.86 24.39
N ILE A 352 9.22 12.16 24.11
CA ILE A 352 8.19 12.73 23.21
C ILE A 352 8.16 12.02 21.86
N VAL A 353 9.33 11.66 21.30
CA VAL A 353 9.43 10.94 20.03
C VAL A 353 8.72 9.58 20.09
N THR A 354 8.87 8.83 21.18
CA THR A 354 8.19 7.53 21.38
C THR A 354 6.67 7.71 21.41
N THR A 355 6.18 8.74 22.10
CA THR A 355 4.75 9.07 22.14
C THR A 355 4.24 9.50 20.77
N ILE A 356 5.01 10.29 19.99
CA ILE A 356 4.67 10.66 18.61
C ILE A 356 4.54 9.42 17.72
N ILE A 357 5.53 8.51 17.76
CA ILE A 357 5.52 7.29 16.96
C ILE A 357 4.27 6.46 17.31
N ARG A 358 4.00 6.29 18.61
CA ARG A 358 2.82 5.57 19.11
C ARG A 358 1.51 6.17 18.59
N LEU A 359 1.33 7.47 18.77
CA LEU A 359 0.11 8.16 18.38
C LEU A 359 -0.09 8.19 16.86
N GLY A 360 0.98 8.18 16.07
CA GLY A 360 0.91 8.17 14.61
C GLY A 360 0.09 7.02 14.01
N TYR A 361 -0.07 5.90 14.72
CA TYR A 361 -0.91 4.78 14.24
C TYR A 361 -2.42 5.08 14.28
N LEU A 362 -2.87 6.16 14.93
CA LEU A 362 -4.28 6.55 14.95
C LEU A 362 -4.83 6.84 13.55
N TYR A 363 -3.97 7.24 12.61
CA TYR A 363 -4.35 7.52 11.23
C TYR A 363 -4.44 6.28 10.34
N ALA A 364 -4.02 5.10 10.81
CA ALA A 364 -3.97 3.91 9.97
C ALA A 364 -5.35 3.47 9.44
N PRO A 365 -6.44 3.42 10.25
CA PRO A 365 -7.77 3.06 9.73
C PRO A 365 -8.31 4.04 8.68
N VAL A 366 -8.31 5.34 8.98
CA VAL A 366 -8.77 6.36 8.03
C VAL A 366 -7.96 6.36 6.74
N ALA A 367 -6.63 6.17 6.82
CA ALA A 367 -5.77 6.08 5.64
C ALA A 367 -6.06 4.82 4.81
N LEU A 368 -6.25 3.66 5.45
CA LEU A 368 -6.62 2.41 4.78
C LEU A 368 -7.92 2.56 3.99
N VAL A 369 -8.99 3.01 4.66
CA VAL A 369 -10.31 3.13 4.05
C VAL A 369 -10.29 4.17 2.93
N SER A 370 -9.66 5.33 3.15
CA SER A 370 -9.54 6.36 2.13
C SER A 370 -8.84 5.85 0.87
N LEU A 371 -7.77 5.07 1.04
CA LEU A 371 -7.03 4.50 -0.08
C LEU A 371 -7.83 3.41 -0.81
N VAL A 372 -8.57 2.56 -0.07
CA VAL A 372 -9.46 1.55 -0.66
C VAL A 372 -10.54 2.23 -1.50
N LEU A 373 -11.15 3.31 -0.99
CA LEU A 373 -12.17 4.07 -1.72
C LEU A 373 -11.59 4.81 -2.93
N GLY A 374 -10.43 5.45 -2.80
CA GLY A 374 -9.77 6.17 -3.89
C GLY A 374 -9.24 5.26 -5.01
N LEU A 375 -8.63 4.11 -4.67
CA LEU A 375 -8.21 3.13 -5.68
C LEU A 375 -9.42 2.42 -6.28
N GLY A 376 -10.43 2.11 -5.47
CA GLY A 376 -11.66 1.43 -5.84
C GLY A 376 -12.67 2.27 -6.65
N LEU A 377 -12.35 3.49 -7.10
CA LEU A 377 -13.26 4.32 -7.89
C LEU A 377 -13.86 3.56 -9.09
N ILE A 378 -13.02 2.80 -9.83
CA ILE A 378 -13.47 1.99 -10.96
C ILE A 378 -14.47 0.91 -10.50
N LEU A 379 -14.24 0.28 -9.35
CA LEU A 379 -15.15 -0.72 -8.79
C LEU A 379 -16.52 -0.10 -8.46
N PHE A 380 -16.53 1.02 -7.75
CA PHE A 380 -17.77 1.70 -7.34
C PHE A 380 -18.53 2.28 -8.54
N GLN A 381 -17.83 2.76 -9.57
CA GLN A 381 -18.44 3.19 -10.82
C GLN A 381 -19.12 2.02 -11.54
N SER A 382 -18.43 0.88 -11.68
CA SER A 382 -19.00 -0.31 -12.33
C SER A 382 -20.17 -0.94 -11.55
N LEU A 383 -20.26 -0.75 -10.24
CA LEU A 383 -21.46 -1.15 -9.48
C LEU A 383 -22.70 -0.39 -9.95
N GLY A 384 -22.55 0.87 -10.36
CA GLY A 384 -23.63 1.65 -10.98
C GLY A 384 -24.11 1.02 -12.29
N ASP A 385 -23.18 0.55 -13.11
CA ASP A 385 -23.47 -0.13 -14.38
C ASP A 385 -24.19 -1.48 -14.18
N LEU A 386 -23.98 -2.12 -13.03
CA LEU A 386 -24.64 -3.37 -12.62
C LEU A 386 -26.04 -3.16 -12.01
N GLY A 387 -26.56 -1.93 -12.02
CA GLY A 387 -27.92 -1.61 -11.59
C GLY A 387 -28.07 -1.09 -10.16
N LEU A 388 -26.98 -0.84 -9.43
CA LEU A 388 -27.05 -0.12 -8.15
C LEU A 388 -27.31 1.37 -8.40
N SER A 389 -28.29 1.93 -7.70
CA SER A 389 -28.53 3.38 -7.78
C SER A 389 -27.30 4.17 -7.30
N LYS A 390 -27.05 5.33 -7.91
CA LYS A 390 -25.98 6.25 -7.50
C LYS A 390 -26.01 6.56 -6.00
N ARG A 391 -27.22 6.69 -5.43
CA ARG A 391 -27.43 6.92 -4.00
C ARG A 391 -26.98 5.73 -3.15
N ALA A 392 -27.23 4.50 -3.58
CA ALA A 392 -26.77 3.31 -2.86
C ALA A 392 -25.24 3.21 -2.85
N VAL A 393 -24.58 3.50 -3.98
CA VAL A 393 -23.12 3.54 -4.07
C VAL A 393 -22.54 4.61 -3.13
N GLN A 394 -23.11 5.82 -3.14
CA GLN A 394 -22.68 6.90 -2.23
C GLN A 394 -22.88 6.54 -0.75
N ILE A 395 -23.99 5.87 -0.40
CA ILE A 395 -24.24 5.40 0.98
C ILE A 395 -23.17 4.36 1.39
N LEU A 396 -22.83 3.42 0.50
CA LEU A 396 -21.78 2.43 0.77
C LEU A 396 -20.41 3.09 0.97
N GLN A 397 -20.03 4.01 0.10
CA GLN A 397 -18.77 4.77 0.23
C GLN A 397 -18.76 5.60 1.52
N GLY A 398 -19.87 6.28 1.82
CA GLY A 398 -20.05 7.06 3.06
C GLY A 398 -19.97 6.21 4.32
N GLY A 399 -20.59 5.04 4.32
CA GLY A 399 -20.57 4.08 5.42
C GLY A 399 -19.16 3.57 5.70
N LEU A 400 -18.45 3.10 4.67
CA LEU A 400 -17.06 2.65 4.80
C LEU A 400 -16.17 3.79 5.31
N PHE A 401 -16.31 4.99 4.76
CA PHE A 401 -15.52 6.15 5.16
C PHE A 401 -15.75 6.54 6.62
N ALA A 402 -17.02 6.55 7.06
CA ALA A 402 -17.39 6.81 8.45
C ALA A 402 -16.83 5.75 9.40
N GLU A 403 -16.86 4.47 9.02
CA GLU A 403 -16.27 3.37 9.80
C GLU A 403 -14.76 3.58 10.02
N GLY A 404 -14.03 3.95 8.98
CA GLY A 404 -12.60 4.28 9.08
C GLY A 404 -12.32 5.44 10.03
N GLY A 405 -13.12 6.51 9.95
CA GLY A 405 -13.02 7.66 10.86
C GLY A 405 -13.33 7.31 12.32
N ILE A 406 -14.43 6.58 12.55
CA ILE A 406 -14.84 6.12 13.89
C ILE A 406 -13.77 5.20 14.50
N TRP A 407 -13.22 4.28 13.70
CA TRP A 407 -12.17 3.39 14.16
C TRP A 407 -10.88 4.17 14.52
N SER A 408 -10.50 5.16 13.72
CA SER A 408 -9.38 6.05 14.04
C SER A 408 -9.61 6.84 15.34
N ILE A 409 -10.83 7.35 15.59
CA ILE A 409 -11.18 8.03 16.84
C ILE A 409 -11.12 7.06 18.03
N TYR A 410 -11.63 5.83 17.86
CA TYR A 410 -11.53 4.78 18.88
C TYR A 410 -10.06 4.49 19.24
N LEU A 411 -9.18 4.36 18.24
CA LEU A 411 -7.75 4.18 18.48
C LEU A 411 -7.12 5.40 19.16
N ALA A 412 -7.52 6.62 18.81
CA ALA A 412 -7.04 7.83 19.48
C ALA A 412 -7.34 7.81 20.99
N VAL A 413 -8.53 7.35 21.38
CA VAL A 413 -8.88 7.16 22.80
C VAL A 413 -8.04 6.04 23.43
N LYS A 414 -7.92 4.88 22.77
CA LYS A 414 -7.19 3.72 23.30
C LYS A 414 -5.69 3.97 23.48
N LEU A 415 -5.04 4.61 22.51
CA LEU A 415 -3.59 4.86 22.52
C LEU A 415 -3.16 5.88 23.59
N GLN A 416 -4.08 6.70 24.09
CA GLN A 416 -3.81 7.65 25.16
C GLN A 416 -3.96 7.05 26.56
N GLN A 417 -4.66 5.92 26.71
CA GLN A 417 -4.90 5.19 27.97
C GLN A 417 -5.57 5.99 29.10
N LYS A 418 -5.72 7.31 28.94
CA LYS A 418 -6.36 8.26 29.84
C LYS A 418 -7.19 9.23 29.01
N TRP A 419 -8.38 9.57 29.50
CA TRP A 419 -9.19 10.59 28.86
C TRP A 419 -8.56 11.96 29.15
N SER A 420 -8.15 12.68 28.10
CA SER A 420 -7.48 13.97 28.23
C SER A 420 -7.75 14.86 27.02
N LEU A 421 -7.54 16.16 27.18
CA LEU A 421 -7.63 17.14 26.06
C LEU A 421 -6.60 16.87 24.96
N ALA A 422 -5.59 16.02 25.21
CA ALA A 422 -4.61 15.63 24.21
C ALA A 422 -5.20 14.78 23.07
N ILE A 423 -6.44 14.30 23.18
CA ILE A 423 -7.17 13.62 22.09
C ILE A 423 -7.51 14.59 20.96
N ILE A 424 -7.76 15.86 21.30
CA ILE A 424 -8.31 16.87 20.37
C ILE A 424 -7.44 17.05 19.12
N PRO A 425 -6.11 17.28 19.19
CA PRO A 425 -5.30 17.46 17.98
C PRO A 425 -5.31 16.21 17.07
N GLY A 426 -5.30 15.00 17.65
CA GLY A 426 -5.41 13.76 16.90
C GLY A 426 -6.74 13.61 16.17
N VAL A 427 -7.85 13.96 16.83
CA VAL A 427 -9.19 13.97 16.21
C VAL A 427 -9.30 15.04 15.12
N ILE A 428 -8.72 16.22 15.32
CA ILE A 428 -8.60 17.25 14.28
C ILE A 428 -7.82 16.70 13.09
N GLY A 429 -6.73 15.97 13.32
CA GLY A 429 -5.97 15.34 12.25
C GLY A 429 -6.78 14.32 11.46
N ILE A 430 -7.53 13.46 12.15
CA ILE A 430 -8.44 12.48 11.50
C ILE A 430 -9.47 13.23 10.65
N GLY A 431 -10.09 14.26 11.22
CA GLY A 431 -11.05 15.11 10.52
C GLY A 431 -10.44 15.82 9.31
N PHE A 432 -9.19 16.29 9.42
CA PHE A 432 -8.47 16.91 8.31
C PHE A 432 -8.22 15.92 7.16
N VAL A 433 -7.74 14.70 7.45
CA VAL A 433 -7.59 13.65 6.43
C VAL A 433 -8.94 13.32 5.80
N ALA A 434 -9.99 13.18 6.62
CA ALA A 434 -11.32 12.87 6.14
C ALA A 434 -11.87 13.96 5.20
N LEU A 435 -11.72 15.24 5.56
CA LEU A 435 -12.13 16.37 4.73
C LEU A 435 -11.33 16.46 3.43
N ALA A 436 -10.02 16.18 3.48
CA ALA A 436 -9.17 16.18 2.30
C ALA A 436 -9.59 15.10 1.30
N TRP A 437 -10.00 13.92 1.76
CA TRP A 437 -10.48 12.84 0.91
C TRP A 437 -11.93 12.99 0.44
N HIS A 438 -12.73 13.79 1.14
CA HIS A 438 -14.15 13.96 0.81
C HIS A 438 -14.38 14.34 -0.66
N ARG A 439 -13.66 15.34 -1.17
CA ARG A 439 -13.77 15.80 -2.58
C ARG A 439 -13.29 14.80 -3.63
N VAL A 440 -12.54 13.78 -3.21
CA VAL A 440 -12.04 12.73 -4.11
C VAL A 440 -13.06 11.60 -4.22
N ILE A 441 -13.79 11.34 -3.14
CA ILE A 441 -14.71 10.20 -3.02
C ILE A 441 -16.14 10.58 -3.42
N PHE A 442 -16.57 11.80 -3.06
CA PHE A 442 -17.92 12.35 -3.30
C PHE A 442 -17.82 13.60 -4.15
#